data_AF-A0A3D1H0X7-F1
#
_entry.id   AF-A0A3D1H0X7-F1
#
_cell.length_a   1.000
_cell.length_b   1.000
_cell.length_c   1.000
_cell.angle_alpha   90.00
_cell.angle_beta   90.00
_cell.angle_gamma   90.00
#
_symmetry.space_group_name_H-M   'P 1'
#
loop_
_entity.id
_entity.type
_entity.pdbx_description
1 polymer ?
#
loop_
_entity_poly.entity_id
_entity_poly.type
_entity_poly.pdbx_seq_one_letter_code
_entity_poly.pdbx_strand_id
1 'polypeptide(L)'
;MFNGNLIARLIKEQRKQVGDMVAYVFGGNSHISKTYFKNRTSIDSKYLEKLSAFFQVPIQDFFLTDEEFEERESQTNVHHITNSTVNINSSPDVLMGVIENQKKMLDQQASEITWLRSQFELLTASLAKQ
;
A
#
# COMPACT_ATOMS: atom_id res chain seq x y z
N MET A 1 -8.57 -6.92 -6.09
CA MET A 1 -8.54 -6.98 -4.60
C MET A 1 -7.52 -7.99 -4.12
N PHE A 2 -6.87 -7.77 -2.96
CA PHE A 2 -5.92 -8.75 -2.39
C PHE A 2 -6.62 -10.03 -1.91
N ASN A 3 -5.99 -11.19 -2.08
CA ASN A 3 -6.48 -12.49 -1.63
C ASN A 3 -5.71 -12.96 -0.38
N GLY A 4 -6.12 -12.49 0.80
CA GLY A 4 -5.47 -12.91 2.04
C GLY A 4 -5.59 -14.41 2.36
N ASN A 5 -6.58 -15.11 1.79
CA ASN A 5 -6.72 -16.56 1.98
C ASN A 5 -5.63 -17.35 1.25
N LEU A 6 -5.02 -16.78 0.21
CA LEU A 6 -3.87 -17.37 -0.47
C LEU A 6 -2.70 -17.59 0.49
N ILE A 7 -2.47 -16.68 1.44
CA ILE A 7 -1.37 -16.80 2.41
C ILE A 7 -1.47 -18.10 3.21
N ALA A 8 -2.68 -18.44 3.65
CA ALA A 8 -2.91 -19.67 4.40
C ALA A 8 -2.64 -20.93 3.56
N ARG A 9 -2.90 -20.86 2.24
CA ARG A 9 -2.63 -21.92 1.27
C ARG A 9 -1.13 -22.06 1.00
N LEU A 10 -0.44 -20.97 0.67
CA LEU A 10 1.00 -20.95 0.40
C LEU A 10 1.83 -21.44 1.59
N ILE A 11 1.47 -21.05 2.82
CA ILE A 11 2.11 -21.55 4.04
C ILE A 11 2.05 -23.09 4.11
N LYS A 12 0.90 -23.67 3.77
CA LYS A 12 0.68 -25.13 3.82
C LYS A 12 1.40 -25.84 2.69
N GLU A 13 1.31 -25.32 1.47
CA GLU A 13 1.90 -25.92 0.26
C GLU A 13 3.42 -25.87 0.30
N GLN A 14 4.00 -24.73 0.68
CA GLN A 14 5.45 -24.55 0.74
C GLN A 14 6.05 -24.97 2.09
N ARG A 15 5.23 -25.48 3.03
CA ARG A 15 5.62 -25.93 4.38
C ARG A 15 6.44 -24.87 5.16
N LYS A 16 6.12 -23.59 4.99
CA LYS A 16 6.81 -22.47 5.65
C LYS A 16 6.24 -22.22 7.04
N GLN A 17 7.06 -21.74 7.97
CA GLN A 17 6.57 -21.36 9.29
C GLN A 17 5.92 -19.98 9.27
N VAL A 18 4.82 -19.84 10.02
CA VAL A 18 4.10 -18.56 10.16
C VAL A 18 5.00 -17.52 10.81
N GLY A 19 5.78 -17.91 11.82
CA GLY A 19 6.69 -17.01 12.54
C GLY A 19 7.73 -16.39 11.62
N ASP A 20 8.39 -17.20 10.78
CA ASP A 20 9.41 -16.73 9.84
C ASP A 20 8.83 -15.75 8.81
N MET A 21 7.65 -16.05 8.27
CA MET A 21 6.95 -15.17 7.35
C MET A 21 6.62 -13.84 8.03
N VAL A 22 6.07 -13.87 9.25
CA VAL A 22 5.70 -12.65 9.98
C VAL A 22 6.94 -11.80 10.27
N ALA A 23 8.03 -12.43 10.73
CA ALA A 23 9.28 -11.75 11.00
C ALA A 23 9.88 -11.10 9.74
N TYR A 24 9.82 -11.78 8.60
CA TYR A 24 10.34 -11.26 7.33
C TYR A 24 9.49 -10.10 6.78
N VAL A 25 8.16 -10.27 6.77
CA VAL A 25 7.23 -9.33 6.13
C VAL A 25 7.02 -8.10 7.01
N PHE A 26 6.72 -8.30 8.29
CA PHE A 26 6.32 -7.24 9.21
C PHE A 26 7.39 -6.84 10.23
N GLY A 27 8.49 -7.58 10.30
CA GLY A 27 9.57 -7.37 11.27
C GLY A 27 9.46 -8.30 12.48
N GLY A 28 10.60 -8.59 13.11
CA GLY A 28 10.72 -9.56 14.20
C GLY A 28 9.93 -9.23 15.48
N ASN A 29 9.55 -7.96 15.67
CA ASN A 29 8.74 -7.52 16.81
C ASN A 29 7.23 -7.53 16.52
N SER A 30 6.81 -8.03 15.35
CA SER A 30 5.40 -8.06 14.97
C SER A 30 4.66 -9.21 15.64
N HIS A 31 3.49 -8.90 16.23
CA HIS A 31 2.58 -9.89 16.82
C HIS A 31 1.46 -10.32 15.86
N ILE A 32 1.65 -10.08 14.56
CA ILE A 32 0.69 -10.49 13.54
C ILE A 32 0.62 -12.02 13.49
N SER A 33 -0.59 -12.55 13.52
CA SER A 33 -0.83 -13.99 13.43
C SER A 33 -1.37 -14.38 12.05
N LYS A 34 -1.45 -15.69 11.78
CA LYS A 34 -2.04 -16.22 10.53
C LYS A 34 -3.47 -15.70 10.27
N THR A 35 -4.25 -15.42 11.32
CA THR A 35 -5.63 -14.98 11.18
C THR A 35 -5.76 -13.57 10.63
N TYR A 36 -4.72 -12.74 10.72
CA TYR A 36 -4.69 -11.40 10.14
C TYR A 36 -5.05 -11.38 8.65
N PHE A 37 -4.62 -12.40 7.90
CA PHE A 37 -4.86 -12.49 6.47
C PHE A 37 -6.23 -13.06 6.11
N LYS A 38 -6.94 -13.68 7.06
CA LYS A 38 -8.20 -14.38 6.77
C LYS A 38 -9.22 -13.41 6.20
N ASN A 39 -9.70 -13.70 4.98
CA ASN A 39 -10.67 -12.91 4.22
C ASN A 39 -10.26 -11.46 3.95
N ARG A 40 -9.01 -11.08 4.20
CA ARG A 40 -8.56 -9.71 4.00
C ARG A 40 -8.47 -9.38 2.52
N THR A 41 -8.97 -8.22 2.14
CA THR A 41 -9.03 -7.73 0.74
C THR A 41 -8.05 -6.60 0.45
N SER A 42 -7.32 -6.13 1.47
CA SER A 42 -6.35 -5.05 1.38
C SER A 42 -5.08 -5.34 2.19
N ILE A 43 -3.96 -4.85 1.69
CA ILE A 43 -2.65 -4.88 2.35
C ILE A 43 -1.77 -3.76 1.79
N ASP A 44 -0.89 -3.20 2.61
CA ASP A 44 0.07 -2.20 2.14
C ASP A 44 1.03 -2.82 1.10
N SER A 45 1.35 -2.06 0.05
CA SER A 45 2.25 -2.48 -1.03
C SER A 45 3.62 -2.96 -0.52
N LYS A 46 4.19 -2.26 0.49
CA LYS A 46 5.46 -2.66 1.13
C LYS A 46 5.45 -4.09 1.70
N TYR A 47 4.29 -4.56 2.19
CA TYR A 47 4.17 -5.91 2.74
C TYR A 47 3.86 -6.92 1.63
N LEU A 48 3.14 -6.50 0.60
CA LEU A 48 2.87 -7.31 -0.58
C LEU A 48 4.16 -7.70 -1.32
N GLU A 49 5.07 -6.75 -1.52
CA GLU A 49 6.38 -7.02 -2.14
C GLU A 49 7.19 -8.04 -1.34
N LYS A 50 7.21 -7.90 -0.01
CA LYS A 50 7.88 -8.85 0.88
C LYS A 50 7.22 -10.23 0.89
N LEU A 51 5.89 -10.30 0.78
CA LEU A 51 5.17 -11.57 0.66
C LEU A 51 5.54 -12.27 -0.65
N SER A 52 5.56 -11.53 -1.75
CA SER A 52 6.00 -12.03 -3.06
C SER A 52 7.43 -12.57 -3.00
N ALA A 53 8.36 -11.81 -2.40
CA ALA A 53 9.74 -12.24 -2.22
C ALA A 53 9.86 -13.48 -1.31
N PHE A 54 9.12 -13.51 -0.19
CA PHE A 54 9.17 -14.61 0.77
C PHE A 54 8.64 -15.91 0.16
N PHE A 55 7.51 -15.85 -0.54
CA PHE A 55 6.88 -17.03 -1.15
C PHE A 55 7.43 -17.37 -2.55
N GLN A 56 8.24 -16.49 -3.15
CA GLN A 56 8.72 -16.59 -4.54
C GLN A 56 7.57 -16.74 -5.54
N VAL A 57 6.51 -15.97 -5.32
CA VAL A 57 5.29 -15.97 -6.13
C VAL A 57 5.11 -14.56 -6.72
N PRO A 58 4.73 -14.41 -8.00
CA PRO A 58 4.45 -13.11 -8.59
C PRO A 58 3.42 -12.31 -7.78
N ILE A 59 3.58 -10.99 -7.73
CA ILE A 59 2.65 -10.10 -7.00
C ILE A 59 1.20 -10.26 -7.50
N GLN A 60 1.04 -10.51 -8.80
CA GLN A 60 -0.25 -10.68 -9.48
C GLN A 60 -1.09 -11.79 -8.86
N ASP A 61 -0.47 -12.90 -8.48
CA ASP A 61 -1.14 -14.08 -7.96
C ASP A 61 -1.77 -13.84 -6.57
N PHE A 62 -1.33 -12.78 -5.87
CA PHE A 62 -1.91 -12.38 -4.58
C PHE A 62 -3.21 -11.58 -4.74
N PHE A 63 -3.68 -11.32 -5.95
CA PHE A 63 -4.99 -10.73 -6.19
C PHE A 63 -6.04 -11.81 -6.46
N LEU A 64 -7.29 -11.50 -6.12
CA LEU A 64 -8.45 -12.31 -6.51
C LEU A 64 -8.53 -12.39 -8.03
N THR A 65 -8.98 -13.54 -8.55
CA THR A 65 -9.39 -13.63 -9.95
C THR A 65 -10.62 -12.77 -10.21
N ASP A 66 -10.92 -12.47 -11.47
CA ASP A 66 -12.10 -11.69 -11.85
C ASP A 66 -13.38 -12.35 -11.30
N GLU A 67 -13.47 -13.68 -11.37
CA GLU A 67 -14.59 -14.47 -10.83
C GLU A 67 -14.73 -14.33 -9.30
N GLU A 68 -13.61 -14.45 -8.56
CA GLU A 68 -13.59 -14.28 -7.09
C GLU A 68 -13.87 -12.82 -6.67
N PHE A 69 -13.53 -11.86 -7.53
CA PHE A 69 -13.77 -10.44 -7.31
C PHE A 69 -15.26 -10.11 -7.45
N GLU A 70 -15.90 -10.54 -8.53
CA GLU A 70 -17.35 -10.35 -8.77
C GLU A 70 -18.20 -10.99 -7.66
N GLU A 71 -17.82 -12.19 -7.21
CA GLU A 71 -18.50 -12.87 -6.10
C GLU A 71 -18.40 -12.06 -4.79
N ARG A 72 -17.26 -11.41 -4.53
CA ARG A 72 -17.07 -10.60 -3.31
C ARG A 72 -17.67 -9.20 -3.38
N GLU A 73 -17.59 -8.53 -4.52
CA GLU A 73 -18.26 -7.23 -4.76
C GLU A 73 -19.76 -7.34 -4.43
N SER A 74 -20.40 -8.44 -4.85
CA SER A 74 -21.81 -8.70 -4.57
C SER A 74 -22.17 -8.79 -3.07
N GLN A 75 -21.18 -8.97 -2.19
CA GLN A 75 -21.34 -9.15 -0.75
C GLN A 75 -20.89 -7.95 0.10
N THR A 76 -20.16 -6.98 -0.48
CA THR A 76 -19.60 -5.85 0.26
C THR A 76 -20.30 -4.53 -0.10
N ASN A 77 -21.12 -4.01 0.83
CA ASN A 77 -21.57 -2.61 0.79
C ASN A 77 -20.34 -1.68 0.91
N VAL A 78 -19.99 -1.00 -0.18
CA VAL A 78 -18.80 -0.16 -0.30
C VAL A 78 -18.96 1.10 0.55
N HIS A 79 -18.34 1.13 1.73
CA HIS A 79 -18.05 2.38 2.44
C HIS A 79 -16.71 2.94 1.96
N HIS A 80 -16.76 4.11 1.31
CA HIS A 80 -15.58 4.90 0.96
C HIS A 80 -14.78 5.25 2.21
N ILE A 81 -13.60 4.65 2.39
CA ILE A 81 -12.65 5.04 3.46
C ILE A 81 -11.52 5.84 2.82
N THR A 82 -11.45 7.11 3.21
CA THR A 82 -10.57 8.18 2.73
C THR A 82 -9.14 8.06 3.24
N ASN A 83 -8.47 6.91 3.11
CA ASN A 83 -7.05 6.79 3.48
C ASN A 83 -6.28 5.81 2.57
N SER A 84 -5.53 6.37 1.61
CA SER A 84 -4.27 5.86 1.06
C SER A 84 -4.13 4.38 0.68
N THR A 85 -5.12 3.80 -0.02
CA THR A 85 -4.87 2.63 -0.86
C THR A 85 -5.47 2.87 -2.23
N VAL A 86 -4.62 3.12 -3.22
CA VAL A 86 -5.04 3.19 -4.63
C VAL A 86 -5.51 1.79 -5.01
N ASN A 87 -6.82 1.63 -5.18
CA ASN A 87 -7.43 0.44 -5.73
C ASN A 87 -7.14 0.40 -7.24
N ILE A 88 -6.29 -0.51 -7.70
CA ILE A 88 -5.89 -0.60 -9.12
C ILE A 88 -7.03 -1.16 -10.01
N ASN A 89 -8.18 -1.53 -9.42
CA ASN A 89 -9.40 -1.93 -10.16
C ASN A 89 -10.22 -0.73 -10.67
N SER A 90 -9.64 0.47 -10.75
CA SER A 90 -10.37 1.67 -11.11
C SER A 90 -10.34 1.90 -12.63
N SER A 91 -11.50 2.20 -13.23
CA SER A 91 -11.64 2.66 -14.63
C SER A 91 -10.51 3.63 -15.04
N PRO A 92 -10.03 3.62 -16.30
CA PRO A 92 -9.00 4.54 -16.78
C PRO A 92 -9.20 6.02 -16.38
N ASP A 93 -10.45 6.47 -16.32
CA ASP A 93 -10.81 7.85 -15.92
C ASP A 93 -10.47 8.14 -14.45
N VAL A 94 -10.65 7.17 -13.56
CA VAL A 94 -10.33 7.31 -12.13
C VAL A 94 -8.82 7.33 -11.94
N LEU A 95 -8.07 6.49 -12.67
CA LEU A 95 -6.61 6.53 -12.66
C LEU A 95 -6.08 7.88 -13.16
N MET A 96 -6.70 8.44 -14.21
CA MET A 96 -6.36 9.79 -14.69
C MET A 96 -6.63 10.86 -13.63
N GLY A 97 -7.79 10.81 -12.96
CA GLY A 97 -8.11 11.74 -11.87
C GLY A 97 -7.15 11.64 -10.68
N VAL A 98 -6.65 10.44 -10.37
CA VAL A 98 -5.61 10.24 -9.35
C VAL A 98 -4.27 10.85 -9.80
N ILE A 99 -3.86 10.61 -11.05
CA ILE A 99 -2.63 11.19 -11.61
C ILE A 99 -2.69 12.73 -11.56
N GLU A 100 -3.82 13.32 -11.94
CA GLU A 100 -4.01 14.77 -11.87
C GLU A 100 -3.94 15.31 -10.44
N ASN A 101 -4.53 14.61 -9.47
CA ASN A 101 -4.44 15.00 -8.07
C ASN A 101 -3.01 14.88 -7.52
N GLN A 102 -2.28 13.83 -7.89
CA GLN A 102 -0.88 13.68 -7.52
C GLN A 102 -0.02 14.80 -8.11
N LYS A 103 -0.29 15.19 -9.36
CA LYS A 103 0.39 16.33 -10.00
C LYS A 103 0.14 17.63 -9.25
N LYS A 104 -1.11 17.91 -8.87
CA LYS A 104 -1.45 19.10 -8.06
C LYS A 104 -0.73 19.12 -6.71
N MET A 105 -0.65 17.98 -6.03
CA MET A 105 0.10 17.86 -4.77
C MET A 105 1.59 18.17 -4.96
N LEU A 106 2.21 17.66 -6.03
CA LEU A 106 3.62 17.95 -6.33
C LEU A 106 3.85 19.43 -6.59
N ASP A 107 2.97 20.09 -7.34
CA ASP A 107 3.06 21.54 -7.62
C ASP A 107 2.92 22.37 -6.33
N GLN A 108 2.02 21.96 -5.43
CA GLN A 108 1.89 22.59 -4.11
C GLN A 108 3.16 22.41 -3.28
N GLN A 109 3.71 21.19 -3.20
CA GLN A 109 4.95 20.93 -2.47
C GLN A 109 6.14 21.72 -3.03
N ALA A 110 6.25 21.86 -4.36
CA ALA A 110 7.28 22.67 -4.98
C ALA A 110 7.17 24.16 -4.59
N SER A 111 5.94 24.67 -4.49
CA SER A 111 5.67 26.04 -4.03
C SER A 111 6.05 26.23 -2.56
N GLU A 112 5.71 25.27 -1.70
CA GLU A 112 6.09 25.28 -0.29
C GLU A 112 7.62 25.23 -0.10
N ILE A 113 8.32 24.40 -0.87
CA ILE A 113 9.80 24.34 -0.86
C ILE A 113 10.39 25.69 -1.26
N THR A 114 9.85 26.32 -2.31
CA THR A 114 10.32 27.63 -2.79
C THR A 114 10.12 28.70 -1.72
N TRP A 115 8.96 28.70 -1.06
CA TRP A 115 8.69 29.60 0.05
C TRP A 115 9.65 29.40 1.22
N LEU A 116 9.87 28.15 1.64
CA LEU A 116 10.79 27.82 2.73
C LEU A 116 12.23 28.27 2.42
N ARG A 117 12.68 28.11 1.16
CA ARG A 117 14.00 28.60 0.72
C ARG A 117 14.11 30.13 0.87
N SER A 118 13.08 30.88 0.49
CA SER A 118 13.10 32.35 0.64
C SER A 118 13.17 32.77 2.11
N GLN A 119 12.44 32.08 2.99
CA GLN A 119 12.51 32.35 4.43
C GLN A 119 13.90 32.06 4.99
N PHE A 120 14.53 30.97 4.54
CA PHE A 120 15.90 30.63 4.94
C PHE A 120 16.91 31.69 4.52
N GLU A 121 16.83 32.19 3.29
CA GLU A 121 17.70 33.27 2.81
C GLU A 121 17.51 34.56 3.61
N LEU A 122 16.27 34.94 3.93
CA LEU A 122 15.96 36.11 4.76
C LEU A 122 16.53 35.99 6.17
N LEU A 123 16.36 34.82 6.80
CA LEU A 123 16.91 34.53 8.13
C LEU A 123 18.45 34.60 8.12
N THR A 124 19.08 34.02 7.10
CA THR A 124 20.54 34.02 6.96
C THR A 124 21.08 35.44 6.76
N ALA A 125 20.42 36.24 5.93
CA ALA A 125 20.77 37.63 5.72
C ALA A 125 20.56 38.51 6.96
N SER A 126 19.54 38.20 7.78
CA SER A 126 19.30 38.86 9.06
C SER A 126 20.38 38.51 10.09
N LEU A 127 20.80 37.25 10.15
CA LEU A 127 21.87 36.79 11.05
C LEU A 127 23.23 37.36 10.67
N ALA A 128 23.53 37.49 9.38
CA ALA A 128 24.80 38.08 8.91
C ALA A 128 24.91 39.60 9.14
N LYS A 129 23.82 40.27 9.52
CA LYS A 129 23.78 41.72 9.83
C LYS A 129 23.85 42.01 11.34
N GLN A 130 23.83 40.99 12.20
CA GLN A 130 24.13 41.10 13.63
C GLN A 130 25.63 40.96 13.87
#